data_AF-A0A126QZA5-F1
#
_entry.id   AF-A0A126QZA5-F1
#
_cell.length_a   1.000
_cell.length_b   1.000
_cell.length_c   1.000
_cell.angle_alpha   90.00
_cell.angle_beta   90.00
_cell.angle_gamma   90.00
#
_symmetry.space_group_name_H-M   'P 1'
#
loop_
_entity.id
_entity.type
_entity.pdbx_description
1 polymer ?
#
loop_
_entity_poly.entity_id
_entity_poly.type
_entity_poly.pdbx_seq_one_letter_code
_entity_poly.pdbx_strand_id
1 'polypeptide(L)'
;MKLSDDEYDEKSNKILAIIIGIVCGLFTAYASSVDLDASCIFIAILIANILALKVDGIHHISTMASFLITFILLGFQSFTFSSIITIVICMIGAIIDEIGNDNDKIYKKSKVLEYFFDYRFALKVVILLLVFIGLLNILSFVYFLCFEIAYEIARILFEKYIL
;
A
#
# COMPACT_ATOMS: atom_id res chain seq x y z
N MET A 1 1.37 -8.35 -0.84
CA MET A 1 2.64 -7.61 -0.96
C MET A 1 3.66 -8.07 0.08
N LYS A 2 3.37 -8.00 1.39
CA LYS A 2 4.32 -8.40 2.45
C LYS A 2 5.03 -9.74 2.22
N LEU A 3 4.27 -10.81 1.93
CA LEU A 3 4.85 -12.13 1.60
C LEU A 3 5.81 -12.11 0.39
N SER A 4 5.56 -11.25 -0.60
CA SER A 4 6.46 -11.10 -1.75
C SER A 4 7.77 -10.43 -1.34
N ASP A 5 7.70 -9.43 -0.46
CA ASP A 5 8.88 -8.71 0.02
C ASP A 5 9.72 -9.65 0.89
N ASP A 6 9.08 -10.34 1.84
CA ASP A 6 9.78 -11.24 2.77
C ASP A 6 10.41 -12.46 2.06
N GLU A 7 9.76 -13.05 1.04
CA GLU A 7 10.36 -14.11 0.21
C GLU A 7 11.59 -13.61 -0.59
N TYR A 8 11.58 -12.34 -1.02
CA TYR A 8 12.69 -11.75 -1.75
C TYR A 8 13.87 -11.43 -0.80
N ASP A 9 13.59 -10.79 0.33
CA ASP A 9 14.61 -10.27 1.23
C ASP A 9 15.20 -11.36 2.14
N GLU A 10 14.36 -12.14 2.81
CA GLU A 10 14.80 -13.13 3.82
C GLU A 10 15.25 -14.45 3.19
N LYS A 11 14.56 -14.89 2.13
CA LYS A 11 14.82 -16.18 1.48
C LYS A 11 15.56 -16.08 0.14
N SER A 12 15.73 -14.88 -0.40
CA SER A 12 16.30 -14.67 -1.74
C SER A 12 15.55 -15.44 -2.85
N ASN A 13 14.28 -15.81 -2.63
CA ASN A 13 13.49 -16.60 -3.57
C ASN A 13 12.76 -15.70 -4.56
N LYS A 14 13.52 -15.23 -5.56
CA LYS A 14 13.05 -14.24 -6.54
C LYS A 14 11.84 -14.70 -7.35
N ILE A 15 11.76 -15.98 -7.69
CA ILE A 15 10.66 -16.51 -8.51
C ILE A 15 9.36 -16.48 -7.73
N LEU A 16 9.36 -16.96 -6.48
CA LEU A 16 8.16 -16.98 -5.67
C LEU A 16 7.71 -15.56 -5.30
N ALA A 17 8.65 -14.66 -4.99
CA ALA A 17 8.38 -13.24 -4.78
C ALA A 17 7.66 -12.63 -5.99
N ILE A 18 8.16 -12.83 -7.22
CA ILE A 18 7.51 -12.33 -8.44
C ILE A 18 6.09 -12.91 -8.60
N ILE A 19 5.89 -14.21 -8.39
CA ILE A 19 4.57 -14.84 -8.53
C ILE A 19 3.57 -14.22 -7.54
N ILE A 20 3.95 -14.10 -6.26
CA ILE A 20 3.10 -13.51 -5.22
C ILE A 20 2.85 -12.03 -5.51
N GLY A 21 3.86 -11.30 -5.98
CA GLY A 21 3.76 -9.91 -6.39
C GLY A 21 2.76 -9.70 -7.52
N ILE A 22 2.83 -10.52 -8.57
CA ILE A 22 1.86 -10.50 -9.68
C ILE A 22 0.44 -10.76 -9.17
N VAL A 23 0.24 -11.80 -8.35
CA VAL A 23 -1.07 -12.11 -7.77
C VAL A 23 -1.59 -10.92 -6.96
N CYS A 24 -0.73 -10.28 -6.18
CA CYS A 24 -1.08 -9.06 -5.44
C CYS A 24 -1.53 -7.94 -6.39
N GLY A 25 -0.76 -7.65 -7.45
CA GLY A 25 -1.08 -6.61 -8.42
C GLY A 25 -2.41 -6.86 -9.14
N LEU A 26 -2.72 -8.12 -9.47
CA LEU A 26 -4.01 -8.52 -10.06
C LEU A 26 -5.19 -8.22 -9.14
N PHE A 27 -5.12 -8.63 -7.87
CA PHE A 27 -6.20 -8.39 -6.90
C PHE A 27 -6.35 -6.90 -6.57
N THR A 28 -5.24 -6.17 -6.42
CA THR A 28 -5.27 -4.72 -6.23
C THR A 28 -5.91 -4.02 -7.42
N ALA A 29 -5.59 -4.43 -8.66
CA ALA A 29 -6.19 -3.85 -9.87
C ALA A 29 -7.68 -4.14 -9.97
N TYR A 30 -8.10 -5.36 -9.61
CA TYR A 30 -9.52 -5.72 -9.56
C TYR A 30 -10.29 -4.90 -8.52
N ALA A 31 -9.74 -4.74 -7.32
CA ALA A 31 -10.36 -3.89 -6.29
C ALA A 31 -10.51 -2.44 -6.78
N SER A 32 -9.45 -1.90 -7.39
CA SER A 32 -9.46 -0.55 -7.95
C SER A 32 -10.43 -0.39 -9.12
N SER A 33 -10.61 -1.38 -9.99
CA SER A 33 -11.52 -1.25 -11.14
C SER A 33 -13.00 -1.28 -10.73
N VAL A 34 -13.32 -1.96 -9.63
CA VAL A 34 -14.70 -2.11 -9.13
C VAL A 34 -15.10 -0.98 -8.18
N ASP A 35 -14.15 -0.31 -7.52
CA ASP A 35 -14.43 0.71 -6.50
C ASP A 35 -13.53 1.97 -6.63
N LEU A 36 -14.15 3.15 -6.65
CA LEU A 36 -13.46 4.44 -6.84
C LEU A 36 -12.53 4.78 -5.67
N ASP A 37 -12.96 4.49 -4.44
CA ASP A 37 -12.21 4.81 -3.23
C ASP A 37 -10.95 3.95 -3.17
N ALA A 38 -11.09 2.64 -3.42
CA ALA A 38 -9.97 1.71 -3.56
C ALA A 38 -9.00 2.16 -4.66
N SER A 39 -9.52 2.57 -5.81
CA SER A 39 -8.73 3.18 -6.89
C SER A 39 -7.90 4.37 -6.38
N CYS A 40 -8.53 5.31 -5.68
CA CYS A 40 -7.84 6.50 -5.18
C CYS A 40 -6.72 6.15 -4.19
N ILE A 41 -7.00 5.23 -3.26
CA ILE A 41 -6.04 4.79 -2.23
C ILE A 41 -4.87 4.03 -2.87
N PHE A 42 -5.12 3.04 -3.71
CA PHE A 42 -4.05 2.21 -4.28
C PHE A 42 -3.19 2.97 -5.30
N ILE A 43 -3.77 3.87 -6.08
CA ILE A 43 -3.00 4.77 -6.96
C ILE A 43 -2.13 5.70 -6.12
N ALA A 44 -2.67 6.26 -5.03
CA ALA A 44 -1.90 7.11 -4.13
C ALA A 44 -0.70 6.37 -3.50
N ILE A 45 -0.91 5.14 -3.02
CA ILE A 45 0.16 4.28 -2.48
C ILE A 45 1.20 3.97 -3.56
N LEU A 46 0.78 3.64 -4.77
CA LEU A 46 1.71 3.36 -5.88
C LEU A 46 2.60 4.57 -6.19
N ILE A 47 2.00 5.77 -6.33
CA ILE A 47 2.74 6.99 -6.61
C ILE A 47 3.69 7.31 -5.44
N ALA A 48 3.23 7.18 -4.20
CA ALA A 48 4.07 7.38 -3.02
C ALA A 48 5.29 6.46 -3.01
N ASN A 49 5.12 5.17 -3.30
CA ASN A 49 6.22 4.19 -3.34
C ASN A 49 7.22 4.50 -4.46
N ILE A 50 6.75 4.97 -5.62
CA ILE A 50 7.64 5.43 -6.71
C ILE A 50 8.45 6.65 -6.26
N LEU A 51 7.80 7.64 -5.65
CA LEU A 51 8.45 8.87 -5.18
C LEU A 51 9.42 8.62 -4.02
N ALA A 52 9.11 7.65 -3.16
CA ALA A 52 9.97 7.21 -2.08
C ALA A 52 11.10 6.27 -2.55
N LEU A 53 11.18 5.97 -3.86
CA LEU A 53 12.17 5.07 -4.46
C LEU A 53 12.17 3.65 -3.85
N LYS A 54 11.00 3.20 -3.36
CA LYS A 54 10.80 1.85 -2.81
C LYS A 54 10.48 0.80 -3.87
N VAL A 55 10.34 1.21 -5.13
CA VAL A 55 10.20 0.31 -6.28
C VAL A 55 11.60 0.06 -6.87
N ASP A 56 12.40 -0.74 -6.18
CA ASP A 56 13.81 -1.02 -6.51
C ASP A 56 14.06 -2.49 -6.94
N GLY A 57 13.21 -3.42 -6.50
CA GLY A 57 13.26 -4.85 -6.84
C GLY A 57 12.44 -5.28 -8.06
N ILE A 58 12.82 -6.42 -8.65
CA ILE A 58 12.08 -7.00 -9.80
C ILE A 58 10.66 -7.46 -9.41
N HIS A 59 10.46 -7.89 -8.17
CA HIS A 59 9.13 -8.23 -7.65
C HIS A 59 8.26 -6.98 -7.57
N HIS A 60 8.78 -5.84 -7.08
CA HIS A 60 8.07 -4.56 -7.06
C HIS A 60 7.67 -4.11 -8.48
N ILE A 61 8.59 -4.19 -9.45
CA ILE A 61 8.29 -3.87 -10.85
C ILE A 61 7.21 -4.80 -11.40
N SER A 62 7.28 -6.11 -11.10
CA SER A 62 6.26 -7.07 -11.56
C SER A 62 4.88 -6.79 -10.98
N THR A 63 4.81 -6.41 -9.70
CA THR A 63 3.57 -6.04 -9.01
C THR A 63 2.99 -4.76 -9.61
N MET A 64 3.83 -3.74 -9.83
CA MET A 64 3.41 -2.50 -10.48
C MET A 64 2.90 -2.75 -11.91
N ALA A 65 3.65 -3.52 -12.71
CA ALA A 65 3.27 -3.82 -14.08
C ALA A 65 1.96 -4.61 -14.15
N SER A 66 1.81 -5.65 -13.33
CA SER A 66 0.57 -6.44 -13.26
C SER A 66 -0.62 -5.61 -12.80
N PHE A 67 -0.43 -4.73 -11.82
CA PHE A 67 -1.45 -3.76 -11.42
C PHE A 67 -1.85 -2.84 -12.58
N LEU A 68 -0.92 -2.12 -13.18
CA LEU A 68 -1.22 -1.12 -14.23
C LEU A 68 -1.83 -1.76 -15.48
N ILE A 69 -1.27 -2.89 -15.95
CA ILE A 69 -1.79 -3.60 -17.13
C ILE A 69 -3.23 -4.06 -16.86
N THR A 70 -3.47 -4.70 -15.72
CA THR A 70 -4.79 -5.22 -15.38
C THR A 70 -5.80 -4.09 -15.15
N PHE A 71 -5.37 -3.01 -14.50
CA PHE A 71 -6.21 -1.84 -14.26
C PHE A 71 -6.64 -1.16 -15.57
N ILE A 72 -5.75 -1.09 -16.56
CA ILE A 72 -6.09 -0.59 -17.91
C ILE A 72 -7.04 -1.55 -18.64
N LEU A 73 -6.79 -2.86 -18.56
CA LEU A 73 -7.59 -3.88 -19.26
C LEU A 73 -9.01 -4.02 -18.70
N LEU A 74 -9.18 -3.95 -17.38
CA LEU A 74 -10.49 -3.99 -16.73
C LEU A 74 -11.25 -2.67 -16.87
N GLY A 75 -10.53 -1.58 -17.18
CA GLY A 75 -11.06 -0.22 -17.17
C GLY A 75 -11.14 0.35 -15.76
N PHE A 76 -11.32 1.67 -15.69
CA PHE A 76 -11.41 2.41 -14.43
C PHE A 76 -12.63 3.32 -14.43
N GLN A 77 -13.13 3.58 -13.23
CA GLN A 77 -14.24 4.51 -13.02
C GLN A 77 -13.79 5.95 -13.33
N SER A 78 -14.72 6.79 -13.80
CA SER A 78 -14.38 8.17 -14.16
C SER A 78 -13.92 8.97 -12.94
N PHE A 79 -12.67 9.43 -12.96
CA PHE A 79 -12.13 10.28 -11.90
C PHE A 79 -12.78 11.66 -11.96
N THR A 80 -13.29 12.11 -10.81
CA THR A 80 -13.78 13.47 -10.62
C THR A 80 -12.67 14.35 -10.02
N PHE A 81 -12.87 15.66 -9.96
CA PHE A 81 -11.94 16.58 -9.30
C PHE A 81 -11.73 16.21 -7.81
N SER A 82 -12.79 15.78 -7.12
CA SER A 82 -12.72 15.29 -5.74
C SER A 82 -11.86 14.03 -5.61
N SER A 83 -11.90 13.14 -6.60
CA SER A 83 -11.06 11.94 -6.63
C SER A 83 -9.58 12.30 -6.75
N ILE A 84 -9.23 13.29 -7.58
CA ILE A 84 -7.85 13.78 -7.72
C ILE A 84 -7.36 14.37 -6.40
N ILE A 85 -8.18 15.19 -5.72
CA ILE A 85 -7.84 15.72 -4.39
C ILE A 85 -7.59 14.58 -3.40
N THR A 86 -8.46 13.58 -3.39
CA THR A 86 -8.35 12.40 -2.52
C THR A 86 -7.03 11.65 -2.77
N ILE A 87 -6.68 11.42 -4.04
CA ILE A 87 -5.40 10.81 -4.42
C ILE A 87 -4.22 11.63 -3.89
N VAL A 88 -4.23 12.94 -4.07
CA VAL A 88 -3.13 13.81 -3.62
C VAL A 88 -2.97 13.76 -2.10
N ILE A 89 -4.07 13.84 -1.35
CA ILE A 89 -4.04 13.81 0.12
C ILE A 89 -3.56 12.44 0.62
N CYS A 90 -4.10 11.34 0.09
CA CYS A 90 -3.65 9.98 0.42
C CYS A 90 -2.17 9.78 0.06
N MET A 91 -1.73 10.31 -1.09
CA MET A 91 -0.34 10.21 -1.53
C MET A 91 0.61 10.91 -0.55
N ILE A 92 0.24 12.10 -0.06
CA ILE A 92 1.03 12.79 0.98
C ILE A 92 1.11 11.94 2.25
N GLY A 93 -0.01 11.36 2.70
CA GLY A 93 -0.03 10.46 3.85
C GLY A 93 0.90 9.26 3.68
N ALA A 94 0.84 8.59 2.53
CA ALA A 94 1.68 7.45 2.20
C ALA A 94 3.17 7.82 2.08
N ILE A 95 3.50 9.00 1.53
CA ILE A 95 4.89 9.49 1.47
C ILE A 95 5.41 9.76 2.89
N ILE A 96 4.59 10.35 3.77
CA ILE A 96 4.97 10.61 5.16
C ILE A 96 5.27 9.29 5.89
N ASP A 97 4.42 8.28 5.70
CA ASP A 97 4.68 6.94 6.23
C ASP A 97 6.01 6.39 5.73
N GLU A 98 6.29 6.49 4.43
CA GLU A 98 7.50 5.90 3.86
C GLU A 98 8.79 6.67 4.19
N ILE A 99 8.73 7.99 4.38
CA ILE A 99 9.86 8.80 4.88
C ILE A 99 10.13 8.51 6.37
N GLY A 100 9.06 8.22 7.12
CA GLY A 100 9.14 7.92 8.53
C GLY A 100 9.61 6.50 8.82
N ASN A 101 9.21 5.56 7.97
CA ASN A 101 9.57 4.16 8.06
C ASN A 101 11.10 3.98 7.89
N ASP A 102 11.70 3.12 8.72
CA ASP A 102 13.14 2.85 8.79
C ASP A 102 14.04 4.09 9.02
N ASN A 103 13.50 5.14 9.64
CA ASN A 103 14.23 6.38 9.87
C ASN A 103 14.80 6.49 11.29
N ASP A 104 16.07 6.10 11.45
CA ASP A 104 16.81 6.16 12.72
C ASP A 104 16.72 7.51 13.46
N LYS A 105 16.68 8.63 12.72
CA LYS A 105 16.61 9.98 13.33
C LYS A 105 15.27 10.22 14.00
N ILE A 106 14.20 9.61 13.47
CA ILE A 106 12.84 9.70 14.02
C ILE A 106 12.70 8.73 15.17
N TYR A 107 13.23 7.51 15.04
CA TYR A 107 13.12 6.46 16.05
C TYR A 107 13.82 6.88 17.35
N LYS A 108 14.99 7.51 17.23
CA LYS A 108 15.73 8.07 18.37
C LYS A 108 15.00 9.18 19.12
N LYS A 109 14.00 9.84 18.53
CA LYS A 109 13.25 10.91 19.22
C LYS A 109 12.20 10.37 20.19
N SER A 110 11.53 9.27 19.83
CA SER A 110 10.44 8.71 20.64
C SER A 110 10.05 7.31 20.17
N LYS A 111 9.85 6.39 21.12
CA LYS A 111 9.27 5.06 20.87
C LYS A 111 7.85 5.12 20.30
N VAL A 112 7.10 6.20 20.59
CA VAL A 112 5.76 6.39 20.03
C VAL A 112 5.83 6.70 18.54
N LEU A 113 6.82 7.49 18.11
CA LEU A 113 7.02 7.82 16.70
C LEU A 113 7.54 6.62 15.92
N GLU A 114 8.46 5.85 16.51
CA GLU A 114 8.91 4.56 15.98
C GLU A 114 7.71 3.65 15.67
N TYR A 115 6.87 3.36 16.67
CA TYR A 115 5.67 2.55 16.48
C TYR A 115 4.68 3.17 15.46
N PHE A 116 4.55 4.49 15.45
CA PHE A 116 3.65 5.17 14.52
C PHE A 116 4.06 4.94 13.06
N PHE A 117 5.36 5.01 12.75
CA PHE A 117 5.86 4.87 11.38
C PHE A 117 6.08 3.42 10.98
N ASP A 118 6.49 2.53 11.90
CA ASP A 118 6.61 1.08 11.63
C ASP A 118 5.29 0.48 11.12
N TYR A 119 4.17 0.92 11.70
CA TYR A 119 2.82 0.46 11.33
C TYR A 119 2.12 1.38 10.34
N ARG A 120 2.83 2.32 9.71
CA ARG A 120 2.30 3.22 8.66
C ARG A 120 0.98 3.89 9.06
N PHE A 121 0.97 4.55 10.22
CA PHE A 121 -0.25 5.14 10.76
C PHE A 121 -0.68 6.45 10.07
N ALA A 122 0.21 7.16 9.36
CA ALA A 122 -0.14 8.44 8.75
C ALA A 122 -1.25 8.28 7.71
N LEU A 123 -1.15 7.30 6.82
CA LEU A 123 -2.16 7.01 5.81
C LEU A 123 -3.50 6.58 6.45
N LYS A 124 -3.46 5.82 7.55
CA LYS A 124 -4.66 5.44 8.32
C LYS A 124 -5.40 6.66 8.84
N VAL A 125 -4.68 7.61 9.42
CA VAL A 125 -5.24 8.87 9.91
C VAL A 125 -5.80 9.70 8.76
N VAL A 126 -5.07 9.79 7.65
CA VAL A 126 -5.52 10.53 6.46
C VAL A 126 -6.83 9.98 5.90
N ILE A 127 -6.92 8.66 5.70
CA ILE A 127 -8.13 8.02 5.18
C ILE A 127 -9.31 8.25 6.15
N LEU A 128 -9.08 8.12 7.46
CA LEU A 128 -10.11 8.38 8.46
C LEU A 128 -10.63 9.83 8.40
N LEU A 129 -9.75 10.82 8.23
CA LEU A 129 -10.14 12.23 8.08
C LEU A 129 -10.94 12.45 6.79
N LEU A 130 -10.55 11.82 5.68
CA LEU A 130 -11.26 11.89 4.41
C LEU A 130 -12.68 11.28 4.51
N VAL A 131 -12.86 10.22 5.31
CA VAL A 131 -14.18 9.67 5.63
C VAL A 131 -15.03 10.68 6.40
N PHE A 132 -14.48 11.36 7.42
CA PHE A 132 -15.23 12.36 8.18
C PHE A 132 -15.65 13.57 7.33
N ILE A 133 -14.86 13.94 6.32
CA ILE A 133 -15.16 15.02 5.38
C ILE A 133 -16.15 14.55 4.28
N GLY A 134 -16.39 13.24 4.17
CA GLY A 134 -17.31 12.65 3.20
C GLY A 134 -16.70 12.47 1.80
N LEU A 135 -15.37 12.49 1.69
CA LEU A 135 -14.65 12.22 0.43
C LEU A 135 -14.40 10.72 0.19
N LEU A 136 -14.47 9.90 1.24
CA LEU A 136 -14.38 8.44 1.17
C LEU A 136 -15.55 7.82 1.94
N ASN A 137 -15.98 6.64 1.52
CA ASN A 137 -16.96 5.85 2.25
C ASN A 137 -16.31 5.21 3.50
N ILE A 138 -17.07 5.15 4.60
CA ILE A 138 -16.65 4.45 5.82
C ILE A 138 -16.33 2.97 5.56
N LEU A 139 -17.04 2.32 4.63
CA LEU A 139 -16.77 0.94 4.25
C LEU A 139 -15.38 0.80 3.61
N SER A 140 -14.96 1.77 2.80
CA SER A 140 -13.64 1.80 2.18
C SER A 140 -12.53 1.89 3.23
N PHE A 141 -12.75 2.64 4.32
CA PHE A 141 -11.84 2.66 5.47
C PHE A 141 -11.80 1.32 6.19
N VAL A 142 -12.94 0.65 6.41
CA VAL A 142 -12.97 -0.69 7.02
C VAL A 142 -12.21 -1.70 6.15
N TYR A 143 -12.43 -1.70 4.84
CA TYR A 143 -11.71 -2.59 3.92
C TYR A 143 -10.21 -2.27 3.87
N PHE A 144 -9.82 -1.00 3.94
CA PHE A 144 -8.43 -0.60 4.06
C PHE A 144 -7.79 -1.13 5.35
N LEU A 145 -8.50 -1.06 6.49
CA LEU A 145 -8.02 -1.67 7.74
C LEU A 145 -7.90 -3.20 7.64
N CYS A 146 -8.85 -3.88 6.98
CA CYS A 146 -8.73 -5.31 6.72
C CYS A 146 -7.50 -5.65 5.86
N PHE A 147 -7.22 -4.85 4.84
CA PHE A 147 -6.01 -4.98 4.02
C PHE A 147 -4.74 -4.84 4.86
N GLU A 148 -4.66 -3.82 5.72
CA GLU A 148 -3.52 -3.59 6.62
C GLU A 148 -3.34 -4.73 7.64
N ILE A 149 -4.44 -5.20 8.24
CA ILE A 149 -4.39 -6.34 9.17
C ILE A 149 -3.91 -7.60 8.43
N ALA A 150 -4.39 -7.85 7.21
CA ALA A 150 -3.93 -8.97 6.41
C ALA A 150 -2.44 -8.87 6.05
N TYR A 151 -1.94 -7.66 5.81
CA TYR A 151 -0.51 -7.39 5.57
C TYR A 151 0.32 -7.77 6.80
N GLU A 152 -0.11 -7.41 8.00
CA GLU A 152 0.65 -7.71 9.23
C GLU A 152 0.52 -9.17 9.65
N ILE A 153 -0.65 -9.80 9.43
CA ILE A 153 -0.81 -11.25 9.61
C ILE A 153 0.14 -12.00 8.68
N ALA A 154 0.28 -11.56 7.43
CA ALA A 154 1.22 -12.16 6.48
C ALA A 154 2.67 -12.12 7.01
N ARG A 155 3.12 -11.00 7.58
CA ARG A 155 4.42 -10.89 8.24
C ARG A 155 4.58 -11.90 9.37
N ILE A 156 3.63 -11.93 10.31
CA ILE A 156 3.67 -12.84 11.47
C ILE A 156 3.70 -14.31 11.03
N LEU A 157 2.91 -14.68 10.02
CA LEU A 157 2.89 -16.03 9.49
C LEU A 157 4.23 -16.39 8.83
N PHE A 158 4.84 -15.44 8.11
CA PHE A 158 6.14 -15.64 7.49
C PHE A 158 7.24 -15.85 8.54
N GLU A 159 7.34 -14.97 9.53
CA GLU A 159 8.31 -15.05 10.63
C GLU A 159 8.17 -16.33 11.46
N LYS A 160 6.94 -16.84 11.64
CA LYS A 160 6.69 -17.99 12.52
C LYS A 160 6.79 -19.35 11.84
N TYR A 161 6.42 -19.46 10.57
CA TYR A 161 6.27 -20.76 9.90
C TYR A 161 7.12 -20.92 8.64
N ILE A 162 7.63 -19.82 8.09
CA ILE A 162 8.30 -19.82 6.79
C ILE A 162 9.82 -19.59 6.98
N LEU A 163 10.22 -18.69 7.88
CA LEU A 163 11.60 -18.59 8.40
C LEU A 163 11.97 -19.79 9.27
#